data_AF-A0AA39Q0Q1-F1
#
_entry.id   AF-A0AA39Q0Q1-F1
#
_cell.length_a   1.000
_cell.length_b   1.000
_cell.length_c   1.000
_cell.angle_alpha   90.00
_cell.angle_beta   90.00
_cell.angle_gamma   90.00
#
_symmetry.space_group_name_H-M   'P 1'
#
loop_
_entity.id
_entity.type
_entity.pdbx_description
1 polymer ?
#
loop_
_entity_poly.entity_id
_entity_poly.type
_entity_poly.pdbx_seq_one_letter_code
_entity_poly.pdbx_strand_id
1 'polypeptide(L)'
;MLLGIVKYVWHMLHTSWSDAEQDLFTIQLQSTDIDGLKIPPIWSAYMMQYCNALIGKHFKTLMQTMPFHVHDLVTPAQFALIKSVAELGALLWVSEIEDMSLYLNDLEILIGNVLDAFSDVDPAKIITKIKLHLLPHLIKDI
;
A
#
# COMPACT_ATOMS: atom_id res chain seq x y z
N MET A 1 -9.34 1.71 -8.63
CA MET A 1 -8.74 3.04 -8.35
C MET A 1 -7.50 2.92 -7.44
N LEU A 2 -7.61 2.26 -6.28
CA LEU A 2 -6.59 2.24 -5.23
C LEU A 2 -5.29 1.46 -5.50
N LEU A 3 -5.37 0.34 -6.23
CA LEU A 3 -4.19 -0.48 -6.57
C LEU A 3 -3.08 0.32 -7.29
N GLY A 4 -3.44 1.44 -7.92
CA GLY A 4 -2.46 2.34 -8.51
C GLY A 4 -1.61 3.11 -7.49
N ILE A 5 -2.15 3.40 -6.31
CA ILE A 5 -1.43 4.08 -5.23
C ILE A 5 -0.40 3.14 -4.64
N VAL A 6 -0.82 1.90 -4.33
CA VAL A 6 0.09 0.84 -3.87
C VAL A 6 1.21 0.60 -4.88
N LYS A 7 0.92 0.68 -6.19
CA LYS A 7 1.95 0.61 -7.23
C LYS A 7 2.97 1.75 -7.12
N TYR A 8 2.56 2.97 -6.79
CA TYR A 8 3.49 4.10 -6.63
C TYR A 8 4.35 3.95 -5.38
N VAL A 9 3.75 3.54 -4.25
CA VAL A 9 4.50 3.23 -3.03
C VAL A 9 5.49 2.11 -3.29
N TRP A 10 5.04 0.98 -3.83
CA TRP A 10 5.90 -0.16 -4.17
C TRP A 10 7.09 0.26 -5.03
N HIS A 11 6.82 0.99 -6.12
CA HIS A 11 7.88 1.45 -7.03
C HIS A 11 8.91 2.33 -6.33
N MET A 12 8.47 3.19 -5.42
CA MET A 12 9.36 4.07 -4.67
C MET A 12 10.26 3.29 -3.69
N LEU A 13 9.74 2.23 -3.07
CA LEU A 13 10.52 1.41 -2.13
C LEU A 13 11.56 0.55 -2.85
N HIS A 14 11.10 -0.34 -3.73
CA HIS A 14 11.98 -1.34 -4.33
C HIS A 14 13.06 -0.72 -5.23
N THR A 15 12.86 0.50 -5.75
CA THR A 15 13.87 1.21 -6.55
C THR A 15 15.02 1.74 -5.68
N SER A 16 14.78 1.97 -4.38
CA SER A 16 15.82 2.42 -3.44
C SER A 16 16.60 1.29 -2.78
N TRP A 17 16.10 0.05 -2.88
CA TRP A 17 16.70 -1.11 -2.22
C TRP A 17 17.86 -1.70 -3.02
N SER A 18 18.94 -2.01 -2.30
CA SER A 18 20.02 -2.89 -2.74
C SER A 18 19.53 -4.33 -2.91
N ASP A 19 20.33 -5.16 -3.59
CA ASP A 19 20.03 -6.58 -3.79
C ASP A 19 19.84 -7.31 -2.45
N ALA A 20 20.65 -6.99 -1.44
CA ALA A 20 20.54 -7.59 -0.11
C ALA A 20 19.24 -7.21 0.62
N GLU A 21 18.77 -5.97 0.47
CA GLU A 21 17.50 -5.50 1.03
C GLU A 21 16.31 -6.14 0.31
N GLN A 22 16.40 -6.30 -1.02
CA GLN A 22 15.39 -7.03 -1.81
C GLN A 22 15.31 -8.50 -1.40
N ASP A 23 16.45 -9.16 -1.19
CA ASP A 23 16.52 -10.54 -0.70
C ASP A 23 15.91 -10.66 0.70
N LEU A 24 16.25 -9.74 1.60
CA LEU A 24 15.69 -9.71 2.95
C LEU A 24 14.16 -9.55 2.93
N PHE A 25 13.65 -8.58 2.17
CA PHE A 25 12.21 -8.38 2.00
C PHE A 25 11.54 -9.65 1.44
N THR A 26 12.17 -10.29 0.46
CA THR A 26 11.66 -11.51 -0.18
C THR A 26 11.50 -12.64 0.83
N ILE A 27 12.52 -12.88 1.66
CA ILE A 27 12.49 -13.92 2.71
C ILE A 27 11.41 -13.62 3.75
N GLN A 28 11.32 -12.37 4.20
CA GLN A 28 10.32 -11.95 5.19
C GLN A 28 8.90 -12.10 4.64
N LEU A 29 8.65 -11.66 3.40
CA LEU A 29 7.37 -11.78 2.73
C LEU A 29 7.01 -13.25 2.41
N GLN A 30 7.98 -14.14 2.20
CA GLN A 30 7.70 -15.56 2.04
C GLN A 30 7.26 -16.22 3.35
N SER A 31 7.69 -15.67 4.47
CA SER A 31 7.45 -16.18 5.82
C SER A 31 6.15 -15.66 6.42
N THR A 32 5.36 -14.87 5.66
CA THR A 32 4.03 -14.42 6.08
C THR A 32 3.11 -15.61 6.29
N ASP A 33 2.55 -15.73 7.49
CA ASP A 33 1.40 -16.58 7.72
C ASP A 33 0.18 -15.98 7.01
N ILE A 34 -0.39 -16.72 6.06
CA ILE A 34 -1.53 -16.28 5.26
C ILE A 34 -2.85 -16.74 5.84
N ASP A 35 -2.84 -17.46 6.97
CA ASP A 35 -4.05 -17.88 7.65
C ASP A 35 -4.86 -16.64 8.07
N GLY A 36 -6.13 -16.61 7.67
CA GLY A 36 -7.03 -15.47 7.86
C GLY A 36 -6.95 -14.38 6.78
N LEU A 37 -5.97 -14.44 5.85
CA LEU A 37 -5.91 -13.54 4.70
C LEU A 37 -6.63 -14.14 3.49
N LYS A 38 -7.55 -13.38 2.87
CA LYS A 38 -8.19 -13.75 1.60
C LYS A 38 -7.28 -13.47 0.39
N ILE A 39 -6.10 -14.12 0.36
CA ILE A 39 -5.07 -13.99 -0.69
C ILE A 39 -4.56 -15.37 -1.16
N PRO A 40 -4.07 -15.49 -2.41
CA PRO A 40 -3.39 -16.71 -2.85
C PRO A 40 -2.05 -16.90 -2.14
N PRO A 41 -1.43 -18.10 -2.25
CA PRO A 41 -0.07 -18.32 -1.80
C PRO A 41 0.89 -17.24 -2.31
N ILE A 42 1.75 -16.76 -1.43
CA ILE A 42 2.70 -15.70 -1.75
C ILE A 42 3.91 -16.32 -2.44
N TRP A 43 4.15 -15.89 -3.68
CA TRP A 43 5.37 -16.22 -4.43
C TRP A 43 6.31 -15.03 -4.38
N SER A 44 6.91 -14.82 -3.21
CA SER A 44 7.74 -13.63 -2.93
C SER A 44 8.88 -13.45 -3.93
N ALA A 45 9.60 -14.53 -4.25
CA ALA A 45 10.71 -14.51 -5.21
C ALA A 45 10.25 -14.09 -6.61
N TYR A 46 9.09 -14.59 -7.06
CA TYR A 46 8.48 -14.14 -8.31
C TYR A 46 8.08 -12.67 -8.24
N MET A 47 7.48 -12.24 -7.14
CA MET A 47 7.07 -10.84 -6.96
C MET A 47 8.27 -9.89 -6.97
N MET A 48 9.40 -10.29 -6.38
CA MET A 48 10.63 -9.49 -6.42
C MET A 48 11.28 -9.51 -7.81
N GLN A 49 11.43 -10.69 -8.42
CA GLN A 49 11.98 -10.84 -9.78
C GLN A 49 11.21 -10.01 -10.82
N TYR A 50 9.88 -9.93 -10.67
CA TYR A 50 9.00 -9.17 -11.56
C TYR A 50 8.40 -7.93 -10.87
N CYS A 51 9.18 -7.27 -10.00
CA CYS A 51 8.75 -6.12 -9.20
C CYS A 51 8.12 -4.97 -10.02
N ASN A 52 8.55 -4.79 -11.27
CA ASN A 52 8.00 -3.78 -12.19
C ASN A 52 6.72 -4.22 -12.94
N ALA A 53 6.39 -5.53 -12.93
CA ALA A 53 5.31 -6.13 -13.71
C ALA A 53 4.23 -6.78 -12.82
N LEU A 54 4.12 -6.34 -11.57
CA LEU A 54 3.09 -6.83 -10.65
C LEU A 54 1.67 -6.48 -11.14
N ILE A 55 0.74 -7.39 -10.86
CA ILE A 55 -0.68 -7.26 -11.19
C ILE A 55 -1.52 -7.04 -9.93
N GLY A 56 -2.82 -6.79 -10.09
CA GLY A 56 -3.72 -6.41 -9.00
C GLY A 56 -3.68 -7.35 -7.78
N LYS A 57 -3.62 -8.67 -7.98
CA LYS A 57 -3.54 -9.63 -6.87
C LYS A 57 -2.26 -9.46 -6.03
N HIS A 58 -1.12 -9.19 -6.67
CA HIS A 58 0.16 -8.98 -5.98
C HIS A 58 0.15 -7.68 -5.17
N PHE A 59 -0.38 -6.61 -5.75
CA PHE A 59 -0.52 -5.34 -5.01
C PHE A 59 -1.52 -5.45 -3.85
N LYS A 60 -2.58 -6.25 -3.98
CA LYS A 60 -3.47 -6.54 -2.85
C LYS A 60 -2.72 -7.25 -1.72
N THR A 61 -1.93 -8.27 -2.04
CA THR A 61 -1.05 -8.95 -1.07
C THR A 61 -0.10 -7.95 -0.40
N LEU A 62 0.65 -7.16 -1.18
CA LEU A 62 1.56 -6.15 -0.64
C LEU A 62 0.85 -5.15 0.27
N MET A 63 -0.31 -4.65 -0.12
CA MET A 63 -1.06 -3.70 0.70
C MET A 63 -1.45 -4.29 2.07
N GLN A 64 -1.71 -5.59 2.15
CA GLN A 64 -2.09 -6.26 3.39
C GLN A 64 -0.88 -6.69 4.25
N THR A 65 0.26 -7.01 3.63
CA THR A 65 1.38 -7.65 4.34
C THR A 65 2.64 -6.78 4.43
N MET A 66 2.85 -5.86 3.50
CA MET A 66 4.08 -5.06 3.41
C MET A 66 4.44 -4.29 4.69
N PRO A 67 3.51 -3.66 5.44
CA PRO A 67 3.87 -2.95 6.68
C PRO A 67 4.63 -3.80 7.69
N PHE A 68 4.41 -5.13 7.71
CA PHE A 68 5.06 -6.06 8.64
C PHE A 68 6.46 -6.49 8.20
N HIS A 69 6.86 -6.20 6.96
CA HIS A 69 8.09 -6.72 6.33
C HIS A 69 9.02 -5.62 5.82
N VAL A 70 8.73 -4.36 6.13
CA VAL A 70 9.56 -3.22 5.68
C VAL A 70 10.34 -2.58 6.83
N HIS A 71 10.22 -3.10 8.04
CA HIS A 71 11.04 -2.65 9.16
C HIS A 71 12.52 -2.78 8.82
N ASP A 72 13.30 -1.76 9.17
CA ASP A 72 14.74 -1.62 8.87
C ASP A 72 15.11 -1.54 7.37
N LEU A 73 14.12 -1.56 6.46
CA LEU A 73 14.33 -1.41 5.00
C LEU A 73 13.93 -0.03 4.47
N VAL A 74 13.28 0.79 5.31
CA VAL A 74 12.68 2.06 4.88
C VAL A 74 12.88 3.14 5.93
N THR A 75 12.83 4.40 5.50
CA THR A 75 12.88 5.54 6.42
C THR A 75 11.58 5.65 7.23
N PRO A 76 11.58 6.37 8.38
CA PRO A 76 10.35 6.59 9.15
C PRO A 76 9.21 7.22 8.33
N ALA A 77 9.53 8.15 7.42
CA ALA A 77 8.53 8.77 6.54
C ALA A 77 7.96 7.78 5.51
N GLN A 78 8.81 6.94 4.91
CA GLN A 78 8.37 5.85 4.03
C GLN A 78 7.51 4.83 4.77
N PHE A 79 7.87 4.49 6.01
CA PHE A 79 7.07 3.59 6.85
C PHE A 79 5.69 4.19 7.15
N ALA A 80 5.62 5.48 7.52
CA ALA A 80 4.36 6.17 7.75
C ALA A 80 3.46 6.14 6.51
N LEU A 81 4.03 6.35 5.32
CA LEU A 81 3.31 6.25 4.05
C LEU A 81 2.82 4.82 3.75
N ILE A 82 3.64 3.82 3.98
CA ILE A 82 3.25 2.41 3.80
C ILE A 82 2.08 2.07 4.74
N LYS A 83 2.19 2.48 6.00
CA LYS A 83 1.17 2.27 7.02
C LYS A 83 -0.14 2.95 6.65
N SER A 84 -0.13 4.23 6.26
CA SER A 84 -1.36 4.96 5.91
C SER A 84 -2.07 4.35 4.70
N VAL A 85 -1.32 3.90 3.70
CA VAL A 85 -1.89 3.21 2.52
C VAL A 85 -2.45 1.84 2.90
N ALA A 86 -1.82 1.12 3.82
CA ALA A 86 -2.34 -0.16 4.32
C ALA A 86 -3.63 0.02 5.14
N GLU A 87 -3.70 1.04 6.00
CA GLU A 87 -4.90 1.39 6.77
C GLU A 87 -6.07 1.77 5.85
N LEU A 88 -5.83 2.65 4.88
CA LEU A 88 -6.83 2.98 3.85
C LEU A 88 -7.26 1.74 3.07
N GLY A 89 -6.31 0.87 2.74
CA GLY A 89 -6.57 -0.42 2.10
C GLY A 89 -7.43 -1.35 2.94
N ALA A 90 -7.29 -1.36 4.27
CA ALA A 90 -8.10 -2.19 5.14
C ALA A 90 -9.58 -1.77 5.11
N LEU A 91 -9.85 -0.47 5.19
CA LEU A 91 -11.21 0.06 5.21
C LEU A 91 -11.97 -0.19 3.89
N LEU A 92 -11.27 -0.15 2.77
CA LEU A 92 -11.86 -0.33 1.44
C LEU A 92 -12.19 -1.78 1.06
N TRP A 93 -11.74 -2.76 1.85
CA TRP A 93 -11.99 -4.18 1.63
C TRP A 93 -12.97 -4.81 2.62
N VAL A 94 -13.72 -3.98 3.34
CA VAL A 94 -14.81 -4.40 4.23
C VAL A 94 -15.98 -4.96 3.39
N SER A 95 -16.59 -6.05 3.86
CA SER A 95 -17.71 -6.72 3.16
C SER A 95 -19.08 -6.13 3.44
N GLU A 96 -19.23 -5.44 4.57
CA GLU A 96 -20.49 -4.87 5.03
C GLU A 96 -20.22 -3.57 5.79
N ILE A 97 -20.92 -2.50 5.43
CA ILE A 97 -20.81 -1.19 6.08
C ILE A 97 -22.00 -1.02 7.00
N GLU A 98 -21.76 -1.08 8.32
CA GLU A 98 -22.82 -0.94 9.33
C GLU A 98 -23.31 0.51 9.45
N ASP A 99 -22.37 1.47 9.46
CA ASP A 99 -22.65 2.91 9.52
C ASP A 99 -21.92 3.63 8.38
N MET A 100 -22.71 4.09 7.40
CA MET A 100 -22.19 4.81 6.24
C MET A 100 -21.59 6.17 6.61
N SER A 101 -22.15 6.87 7.60
CA SER A 101 -21.65 8.19 7.99
C SER A 101 -20.28 8.07 8.66
N LEU A 102 -20.14 7.09 9.56
CA LEU A 102 -18.86 6.76 10.18
C LEU A 102 -17.83 6.31 9.14
N TYR A 103 -18.23 5.42 8.24
CA TYR A 103 -17.36 4.93 7.17
C TYR A 103 -16.83 6.05 6.27
N LEU A 104 -17.68 6.99 5.84
CA LEU A 104 -17.26 8.12 5.01
C LEU A 104 -16.33 9.07 5.77
N ASN A 105 -16.58 9.31 7.05
CA ASN A 105 -15.72 10.13 7.90
C ASN A 105 -14.34 9.48 8.10
N ASP A 106 -14.29 8.17 8.40
CA ASP A 106 -13.05 7.42 8.53
C ASP A 106 -12.28 7.40 7.20
N LEU A 107 -13.00 7.25 6.08
CA LEU A 107 -12.40 7.29 4.76
C LEU A 107 -11.79 8.66 4.45
N GLU A 108 -12.44 9.75 4.83
CA GLU A 108 -11.90 11.11 4.71
C GLU A 108 -10.58 11.28 5.46
N ILE A 109 -10.55 10.83 6.72
CA ILE A 109 -9.36 10.89 7.57
C ILE A 109 -8.22 10.06 6.96
N LEU A 110 -8.49 8.82 6.55
CA LEU A 110 -7.47 7.92 5.99
C LEU A 110 -6.95 8.43 4.64
N ILE A 111 -7.80 9.04 3.81
CA ILE A 111 -7.36 9.70 2.58
C ILE A 111 -6.43 10.87 2.91
N GLY A 112 -6.78 11.71 3.89
CA GLY A 112 -5.94 12.81 4.37
C GLY A 112 -4.56 12.31 4.82
N ASN A 113 -4.54 11.28 5.69
CA ASN A 113 -3.31 10.66 6.18
C ASN A 113 -2.41 10.13 5.05
N VAL A 114 -3.00 9.54 4.00
CA VAL A 114 -2.24 9.08 2.83
C VAL A 114 -1.62 10.25 2.09
N LEU A 115 -2.37 11.32 1.85
CA LEU A 115 -1.88 12.49 1.12
C LEU A 115 -0.80 13.25 1.90
N ASP A 116 -0.98 13.41 3.20
CA ASP A 116 0.02 14.02 4.09
C ASP A 116 1.31 13.20 4.08
N ALA A 117 1.21 11.87 4.25
CA ALA A 117 2.38 10.99 4.19
C ALA A 117 3.06 10.98 2.81
N PHE A 118 2.31 11.14 1.71
CA PHE A 118 2.89 11.34 0.38
C PHE A 118 3.64 12.67 0.29
N SER A 119 3.12 13.72 0.93
CA SER A 119 3.76 15.04 0.91
C SER A 119 5.11 15.06 1.65
N ASP A 120 5.25 14.24 2.68
CA ASP A 120 6.50 14.08 3.43
C ASP A 120 7.58 13.31 2.65
N VAL A 121 7.18 12.40 1.75
CA VAL A 121 8.11 11.53 1.02
C VAL A 121 8.41 12.05 -0.39
N ASP A 122 7.38 12.39 -1.16
CA ASP A 122 7.51 12.92 -2.52
C ASP A 122 6.24 13.73 -2.89
N PRO A 123 6.19 15.03 -2.54
CA PRO A 123 5.01 15.86 -2.77
C PRO A 123 4.69 16.05 -4.26
N ALA A 124 5.66 15.89 -5.16
CA ALA A 124 5.43 16.00 -6.59
C ALA A 124 4.51 14.87 -7.12
N LYS A 125 4.42 13.72 -6.44
CA LYS A 125 3.51 12.62 -6.83
C LYS A 125 2.06 13.02 -6.75
N ILE A 126 1.68 13.86 -5.77
CA ILE A 126 0.29 14.31 -5.59
C ILE A 126 -0.20 15.03 -6.85
N ILE A 127 0.68 15.83 -7.47
CA ILE A 127 0.38 16.62 -8.68
C ILE A 127 0.51 15.75 -9.93
N THR A 128 1.56 14.93 -10.02
CA THR A 128 1.90 14.20 -11.26
C THR A 128 1.15 12.88 -11.43
N LYS A 129 0.59 12.31 -10.36
CA LYS A 129 -0.16 11.06 -10.40
C LYS A 129 -1.64 11.31 -10.17
N ILE A 130 -2.39 11.28 -11.26
CA ILE A 130 -3.85 11.52 -11.27
C ILE A 130 -4.62 10.68 -10.23
N LYS A 131 -4.19 9.45 -9.94
CA LYS A 131 -4.86 8.59 -8.95
C LYS A 131 -4.75 9.11 -7.52
N LEU A 132 -3.69 9.85 -7.18
CA LEU A 132 -3.56 10.54 -5.89
C LEU A 132 -4.46 11.78 -5.86
N HIS A 133 -4.48 12.55 -6.94
CA HIS A 133 -5.37 13.71 -7.07
C HIS A 133 -6.85 13.34 -6.97
N LEU A 134 -7.24 12.16 -7.46
CA LEU A 134 -8.62 11.70 -7.41
C LEU A 134 -9.06 11.09 -6.07
N LEU A 135 -8.13 10.84 -5.13
CA LEU A 135 -8.47 10.21 -3.84
C LEU A 135 -9.52 11.00 -3.05
N PRO A 136 -9.39 12.33 -2.82
CA PRO A 136 -10.38 13.09 -2.06
C PRO A 136 -11.76 13.14 -2.71
N HIS A 137 -11.83 12.90 -4.02
CA HIS A 137 -13.09 12.91 -4.75
C HIS A 137 -13.89 11.62 -4.58
N LEU A 138 -13.25 10.52 -4.14
CA LEU A 138 -13.89 9.22 -3.96
C LEU A 138 -15.09 9.27 -3.00
N ILE A 139 -14.99 10.07 -1.94
CA ILE A 139 -16.03 10.20 -0.90
C ILE A 139 -17.34 10.73 -1.48
N LYS A 140 -17.27 11.57 -2.53
CA LYS A 140 -18.46 12.15 -3.17
C LYS A 140 -19.18 11.17 -4.09
N ASP A 141 -18.52 10.08 -4.47
CA ASP A 141 -19.00 9.08 -5.42
C ASP A 141 -19.49 7.78 -4.72
N ILE A 142 -19.44 7.73 -3.38
CA ILE A 142 -19.96 6.63 -2.53
C ILE A 142 -21.31 7.04 -1.96
#